data_AF-A0A6L6QH86-F1
#
_entry.id   AF-A0A6L6QH86-F1
#
_cell.length_a   1.000
_cell.length_b   1.000
_cell.length_c   1.000
_cell.angle_alpha   90.00
_cell.angle_beta   90.00
_cell.angle_gamma   90.00
#
_symmetry.space_group_name_H-M   'P 1'
#
loop_
_entity.id
_entity.type
_entity.pdbx_description
1 polymer ?
#
loop_
_entity_poly.entity_id
_entity_poly.type
_entity_poly.pdbx_seq_one_letter_code
_entity_poly.pdbx_strand_id
1 'polypeptide(L)'
;MPTLYTENFGGNMESDLLVGLMATPLAIIVWLMVVFCLSIAIYRANDSPAPISPLRLLIGYGSAFVVCVVLSAFSAYVSPEDARSIWQVPPEHYREAIVREFMSNLILSTFLAGLGIAAIGVPVIFRLARSGRGQVGWVLLASLFISVAFSVLLGVTVLQISGNWLSDFLTLLGYSLFTHILLSLGFSVGAGLPWRAHG
;
A
#
# COMPACT_ATOMS: atom_id res chain seq x y z
N MET A 1 -14.12 27.59 -17.66
CA MET A 1 -13.62 26.33 -17.05
C MET A 1 -13.04 26.72 -15.70
N PRO A 2 -13.47 26.08 -14.60
CA PRO A 2 -13.41 26.66 -13.28
C PRO A 2 -11.98 26.72 -12.75
N THR A 3 -11.66 27.84 -12.14
CA THR A 3 -10.46 28.12 -11.36
C THR A 3 -10.28 27.07 -10.27
N LEU A 4 -9.37 26.13 -10.47
CA LEU A 4 -8.95 25.09 -9.52
C LEU A 4 -8.32 25.63 -8.22
N TYR A 5 -8.32 26.94 -8.01
CA TYR A 5 -7.68 27.61 -6.88
C TYR A 5 -8.62 28.41 -5.97
N THR A 6 -9.93 28.48 -6.25
CA THR A 6 -10.80 29.43 -5.51
C THR A 6 -12.13 28.93 -4.98
N GLU A 7 -12.55 27.67 -5.13
CA GLU A 7 -13.82 27.25 -4.50
C GLU A 7 -13.74 25.88 -3.81
N ASN A 8 -13.98 25.96 -2.50
CA ASN A 8 -14.38 24.91 -1.55
C ASN A 8 -13.27 24.20 -0.78
N PHE A 9 -12.55 25.00 0.02
CA PHE A 9 -12.37 24.75 1.46
C PHE A 9 -13.73 24.65 2.19
N GLY A 10 -14.56 23.70 1.75
CA GLY A 10 -15.75 23.21 2.45
C GLY A 10 -15.53 21.78 2.96
N GLY A 11 -14.27 21.35 3.05
CA GLY A 11 -13.91 20.19 3.86
C GLY A 11 -14.25 20.51 5.31
N ASN A 12 -14.93 19.60 5.99
CA ASN A 12 -15.14 19.75 7.43
C ASN A 12 -13.77 20.03 8.06
N MET A 13 -13.65 21.11 8.84
CA MET A 13 -12.39 21.48 9.49
C MET A 13 -11.76 20.29 10.23
N GLU A 14 -12.60 19.36 10.69
CA GLU A 14 -12.25 18.07 11.27
C GLU A 14 -11.60 17.08 10.29
N SER A 15 -12.08 16.96 9.04
CA SER A 15 -11.45 16.08 8.03
C SER A 15 -10.09 16.61 7.60
N ASP A 16 -9.94 17.92 7.47
CA ASP A 16 -8.67 18.54 7.08
C ASP A 16 -7.65 18.46 8.24
N LEU A 17 -8.11 18.62 9.48
CA LEU A 17 -7.30 18.38 10.67
C LEU A 17 -6.88 16.91 10.76
N LEU A 18 -7.79 15.97 10.52
CA LEU A 18 -7.51 14.53 10.63
C LEU A 18 -6.55 14.07 9.54
N VAL A 19 -6.72 14.53 8.30
CA VAL A 19 -5.76 14.30 7.22
C VAL A 19 -4.41 14.94 7.54
N GLY A 20 -4.39 16.18 8.05
CA GLY A 20 -3.17 16.86 8.48
C GLY A 20 -2.44 16.14 9.62
N LEU A 21 -3.19 15.58 10.57
CA LEU A 21 -2.65 14.81 11.70
C LEU A 21 -2.11 13.45 11.25
N MET A 22 -2.85 12.75 10.38
CA MET A 22 -2.44 11.48 9.75
C MET A 22 -1.20 11.66 8.85
N ALA A 23 -1.02 12.86 8.29
CA ALA A 23 0.14 13.22 7.48
C ALA A 23 1.43 13.47 8.26
N THR A 24 1.36 13.51 9.59
CA THR A 24 2.56 13.67 10.41
C THR A 24 3.43 12.40 10.39
N PRO A 25 4.77 12.52 10.35
CA PRO A 25 5.66 11.36 10.49
C PRO A 25 5.38 10.54 11.75
N LEU A 26 4.95 11.21 12.82
CA LEU A 26 4.55 10.57 14.07
C LEU A 26 3.32 9.67 13.87
N ALA A 27 2.29 10.12 13.16
CA ALA A 27 1.11 9.30 12.89
C ALA A 27 1.44 8.05 12.08
N ILE A 28 2.34 8.15 11.09
CA ILE A 28 2.83 6.98 10.34
C ILE A 28 3.55 6.00 11.26
N ILE A 29 4.43 6.48 12.16
CA ILE A 29 5.13 5.63 13.13
C ILE A 29 4.14 4.95 14.08
N VAL A 30 3.20 5.70 14.66
CA VAL A 30 2.18 5.17 15.56
C VAL A 30 1.33 4.12 14.84
N TRP A 31 0.92 4.40 13.60
CA TRP A 31 0.18 3.46 12.77
C TRP A 31 0.95 2.15 12.53
N LEU A 32 2.21 2.25 12.10
CA LEU A 32 3.08 1.08 11.88
C LEU A 32 3.26 0.26 13.15
N MET A 33 3.39 0.93 14.30
CA MET A 33 3.45 0.26 15.61
C MET A 33 2.14 -0.46 15.96
N VAL A 34 0.98 0.17 15.71
CA VAL A 34 -0.33 -0.46 15.95
C VAL A 34 -0.50 -1.71 15.11
N VAL A 35 -0.24 -1.65 13.80
CA VAL A 35 -0.41 -2.81 12.90
C VAL A 35 0.61 -3.92 13.21
N PHE A 36 1.83 -3.57 13.62
CA PHE A 36 2.83 -4.53 14.09
C PHE A 36 2.38 -5.24 15.38
N CYS A 37 1.92 -4.48 16.38
CA CYS A 37 1.39 -5.03 17.63
C CYS A 37 0.17 -5.91 17.38
N LEU A 38 -0.74 -5.50 16.48
CA LEU A 38 -1.90 -6.30 16.08
C LEU A 38 -1.47 -7.63 15.46
N SER A 39 -0.46 -7.61 14.59
CA SER A 39 0.09 -8.83 13.97
C SER A 39 0.64 -9.82 15.01
N ILE A 40 1.32 -9.31 16.04
CA ILE A 40 1.80 -10.12 17.16
C ILE A 40 0.64 -10.64 18.02
N ALA A 41 -0.37 -9.81 18.29
CA ALA A 41 -1.51 -10.18 19.10
C ALA A 41 -2.32 -11.32 18.44
N ILE A 42 -2.64 -11.18 17.15
CA ILE A 42 -3.29 -12.22 16.33
C ILE A 42 -2.46 -13.51 16.38
N TYR A 43 -1.14 -13.38 16.36
CA TYR A 43 -0.26 -14.53 16.41
C TYR A 43 -0.32 -15.27 17.75
N ARG A 44 -0.16 -14.52 18.85
CA ARG A 44 -0.16 -15.07 20.21
C ARG A 44 -1.48 -15.71 20.59
N ALA A 45 -2.59 -15.24 20.03
CA ALA A 45 -3.92 -15.83 20.25
C ALA A 45 -4.09 -17.25 19.66
N ASN A 46 -3.14 -17.74 18.85
CA ASN A 46 -3.29 -19.02 18.13
C ASN A 46 -2.41 -20.18 18.67
N ASP A 47 -1.92 -20.10 19.92
CA ASP A 47 -1.24 -21.15 20.72
C ASP A 47 -0.15 -22.00 20.02
N SER A 48 0.38 -21.53 18.89
CA SER A 48 1.38 -22.23 18.08
C SER A 48 2.70 -21.45 18.09
N PRO A 49 3.86 -22.10 17.99
CA PRO A 49 5.15 -21.41 17.95
C PRO A 49 5.34 -20.57 16.67
N ALA A 50 5.66 -19.28 16.87
CA ALA A 50 6.35 -18.36 15.95
C ALA A 50 6.96 -18.91 14.66
N PRO A 51 6.31 -19.05 13.47
CA PRO A 51 7.07 -19.41 12.28
C PRO A 51 8.02 -18.29 11.84
N ILE A 52 7.75 -17.04 12.24
CA ILE A 52 8.59 -15.86 11.97
C ILE A 52 8.79 -15.12 13.29
N SER A 53 10.04 -14.77 13.60
CA SER A 53 10.34 -14.01 14.81
C SER A 53 9.81 -12.57 14.73
N PRO A 54 9.45 -11.93 15.86
CA PRO A 54 8.97 -10.54 15.87
C PRO A 54 9.92 -9.55 15.20
N LEU A 55 11.24 -9.74 15.36
CA LEU A 55 12.25 -8.89 14.72
C LEU A 55 12.18 -9.01 13.19
N ARG A 56 12.08 -10.23 12.65
CA ARG A 56 11.94 -10.43 11.20
C ARG A 56 10.64 -9.82 10.68
N LEU A 57 9.56 -9.92 11.44
CA LEU A 57 8.29 -9.28 11.11
C LEU A 57 8.43 -7.75 11.03
N LEU A 58 9.10 -7.14 12.01
CA LEU A 58 9.37 -5.70 12.05
C LEU A 58 10.19 -5.24 10.83
N ILE A 59 11.25 -5.98 10.49
CA ILE A 59 12.07 -5.69 9.30
C ILE A 59 11.26 -5.86 8.01
N GLY A 60 10.35 -6.84 7.95
CA GLY A 60 9.38 -7.01 6.86
C GLY A 60 8.49 -5.78 6.68
N TYR A 61 7.89 -5.27 7.77
CA TYR A 61 7.11 -4.03 7.74
C TYR A 61 7.95 -2.82 7.30
N GLY A 62 9.17 -2.68 7.83
CA GLY A 62 10.09 -1.63 7.41
C GLY A 62 10.43 -1.69 5.92
N SER A 63 10.63 -2.89 5.37
CA SER A 63 10.91 -3.08 3.95
C SER A 63 9.69 -2.80 3.07
N ALA A 64 8.49 -3.18 3.52
CA ALA A 64 7.24 -2.81 2.84
C ALA A 64 7.03 -1.28 2.82
N PHE A 65 7.36 -0.59 3.92
CA PHE A 65 7.32 0.86 3.98
C PHE A 65 8.28 1.51 2.97
N VAL A 66 9.49 0.98 2.82
CA VAL A 66 10.43 1.46 1.79
C VAL A 66 9.84 1.27 0.38
N VAL A 67 9.17 0.15 0.11
CA VAL A 67 8.46 -0.05 -1.16
C VAL A 67 7.35 0.99 -1.36
N CYS A 68 6.57 1.31 -0.32
CA CYS A 68 5.59 2.40 -0.39
C CYS A 68 6.24 3.73 -0.76
N VAL A 69 7.35 4.10 -0.12
CA VAL A 69 8.11 5.33 -0.43
C VAL A 69 8.51 5.37 -1.89
N VAL A 70 9.08 4.28 -2.42
CA VAL A 70 9.51 4.19 -3.81
C VAL A 70 8.32 4.33 -4.76
N LEU A 71 7.24 3.58 -4.54
CA LEU A 71 6.05 3.62 -5.39
C LEU A 71 5.36 4.98 -5.36
N SER A 72 5.27 5.62 -4.19
CA SER A 72 4.71 6.96 -4.07
C SER A 72 5.59 8.01 -4.76
N ALA A 73 6.91 7.88 -4.70
CA ALA A 73 7.82 8.78 -5.43
C ALA A 73 7.66 8.63 -6.95
N PHE A 74 7.57 7.40 -7.46
CA PHE A 74 7.31 7.14 -8.88
C PHE A 74 5.92 7.63 -9.31
N SER A 75 4.89 7.41 -8.51
CA SER A 75 3.52 7.82 -8.81
C SER A 75 3.32 9.34 -8.77
N ALA A 76 4.06 10.05 -7.91
CA ALA A 76 3.96 11.50 -7.79
C ALA A 76 4.81 12.25 -8.83
N TYR A 77 5.73 11.56 -9.51
CA TYR A 77 6.60 12.20 -10.49
C TYR A 77 5.84 12.52 -11.78
N VAL A 78 5.85 13.79 -12.17
CA VAL A 78 5.34 14.30 -13.45
C VAL A 78 6.38 15.27 -13.99
N SER A 79 6.67 15.23 -15.30
CA SER A 79 7.63 16.17 -15.90
C SER A 79 7.16 17.63 -15.74
N PRO A 80 8.07 18.62 -15.63
CA PRO A 80 7.68 20.03 -15.56
C PRO A 80 6.83 20.48 -16.75
N GLU A 81 7.11 19.93 -17.94
CA GLU A 81 6.37 20.22 -19.17
C GLU A 81 4.93 19.70 -19.10
N ASP A 82 4.73 18.47 -18.63
CA ASP A 82 3.39 17.87 -18.46
C ASP A 82 2.62 18.54 -17.32
N ALA A 83 3.30 18.85 -16.21
CA ALA A 83 2.69 19.55 -15.08
C ALA A 83 2.13 20.92 -15.51
N ARG A 84 2.82 21.62 -16.42
CA ARG A 84 2.38 22.91 -16.95
C ARG A 84 1.29 22.77 -18.01
N SER A 85 1.43 21.81 -18.93
CA SER A 85 0.56 21.71 -20.11
C SER A 85 -0.73 20.93 -19.86
N ILE A 86 -0.68 19.88 -19.05
CA ILE A 86 -1.82 19.00 -18.76
C ILE A 86 -2.50 19.44 -17.47
N TRP A 87 -1.71 19.65 -16.41
CA TRP A 87 -2.21 19.90 -15.05
C TRP A 87 -2.24 21.38 -14.67
N GLN A 88 -1.76 22.26 -15.56
CA GLN A 88 -1.77 23.72 -15.41
C GLN A 88 -1.15 24.22 -14.08
N VAL A 89 -0.17 23.48 -13.55
CA VAL A 89 0.54 23.85 -12.33
C VAL A 89 1.51 24.99 -12.65
N PRO A 90 1.42 26.13 -11.96
CA PRO A 90 2.38 27.22 -12.14
C PRO A 90 3.80 26.75 -11.80
N PRO A 91 4.84 27.12 -12.57
CA PRO A 91 6.22 26.67 -12.33
C PRO A 91 6.73 26.93 -10.91
N GLU A 92 6.30 28.04 -10.31
CA GLU A 92 6.62 28.44 -8.94
C GLU A 92 6.06 27.48 -7.88
N HIS A 93 4.96 26.78 -8.17
CA HIS A 93 4.29 25.84 -7.28
C HIS A 93 4.57 24.36 -7.62
N TYR A 94 5.32 24.08 -8.68
CA TYR A 94 5.59 22.71 -9.14
C TYR A 94 6.18 21.81 -8.05
N ARG A 95 7.16 22.32 -7.30
CA ARG A 95 7.79 21.55 -6.21
C ARG A 95 6.81 21.24 -5.07
N GLU A 96 5.98 22.21 -4.71
CA GLU A 96 4.97 22.05 -3.66
C GLU A 96 3.90 21.03 -4.08
N ALA A 97 3.46 21.09 -5.35
CA ALA A 97 2.51 20.15 -5.91
C ALA A 97 3.04 18.71 -5.88
N ILE A 98 4.29 18.48 -6.32
CA ILE A 98 4.90 17.14 -6.27
C ILE A 98 5.05 16.63 -4.84
N VAL A 99 5.53 17.47 -3.92
CA VAL A 99 5.70 17.05 -2.52
C VAL A 99 4.35 16.70 -1.90
N ARG A 100 3.31 17.48 -2.19
CA ARG A 100 1.95 17.21 -1.70
C ARG A 100 1.41 15.89 -2.26
N GLU A 101 1.58 15.64 -3.55
CA GLU A 101 1.12 14.40 -4.19
C GLU A 101 1.89 13.19 -3.66
N PHE A 102 3.22 13.31 -3.53
CA PHE A 102 4.07 12.30 -2.92
C PHE A 102 3.63 11.96 -1.49
N MET A 103 3.43 12.97 -0.64
CA MET A 103 3.03 12.76 0.75
C MET A 103 1.64 12.12 0.83
N SER A 104 0.68 12.59 0.03
CA SER A 104 -0.68 12.03 -0.02
C SER A 104 -0.65 10.55 -0.40
N ASN A 105 0.10 10.21 -1.46
CA ASN A 105 0.27 8.84 -1.91
C ASN A 105 1.01 7.98 -0.88
N LEU A 106 2.04 8.51 -0.22
CA LEU A 106 2.81 7.80 0.79
C LEU A 106 1.96 7.46 2.01
N ILE A 107 1.18 8.43 2.50
CA ILE A 107 0.27 8.25 3.64
C ILE A 107 -0.74 7.17 3.26
N LEU A 108 -1.50 7.37 2.18
CA LEU A 108 -2.55 6.43 1.78
C LEU A 108 -1.99 5.01 1.57
N SER A 109 -0.88 4.90 0.85
CA SER A 109 -0.24 3.61 0.57
C SER A 109 0.27 2.93 1.84
N THR A 110 0.89 3.67 2.76
CA THR A 110 1.40 3.11 4.03
C THR A 110 0.27 2.65 4.94
N PHE A 111 -0.82 3.42 5.02
CA PHE A 111 -1.98 3.06 5.83
C PHE A 111 -2.65 1.79 5.29
N LEU A 112 -2.98 1.77 4.00
CA LEU A 112 -3.64 0.63 3.36
C LEU A 112 -2.74 -0.61 3.32
N ALA A 113 -1.46 -0.46 2.95
CA ALA A 113 -0.52 -1.59 2.93
C ALA A 113 -0.28 -2.14 4.35
N GLY A 114 -0.07 -1.27 5.34
CA GLY A 114 0.10 -1.69 6.73
C GLY A 114 -1.11 -2.47 7.25
N LEU A 115 -2.32 -1.98 6.99
CA LEU A 115 -3.56 -2.69 7.36
C LEU A 115 -3.67 -4.03 6.62
N GLY A 116 -3.48 -4.04 5.31
CA GLY A 116 -3.59 -5.24 4.48
C GLY A 116 -2.58 -6.31 4.86
N ILE A 117 -1.34 -5.92 5.15
CA ILE A 117 -0.30 -6.82 5.66
C ILE A 117 -0.72 -7.38 7.02
N ALA A 118 -1.17 -6.57 7.97
CA ALA A 118 -1.55 -7.06 9.29
C ALA A 118 -2.79 -7.97 9.28
N ALA A 119 -3.83 -7.56 8.56
CA ALA A 119 -5.12 -8.23 8.57
C ALA A 119 -5.17 -9.46 7.66
N ILE A 120 -4.42 -9.46 6.56
CA ILE A 120 -4.47 -10.53 5.54
C ILE A 120 -3.09 -11.14 5.32
N GLY A 121 -2.10 -10.32 5.00
CA GLY A 121 -0.77 -10.80 4.58
C GLY A 121 -0.09 -11.70 5.62
N VAL A 122 0.06 -11.21 6.85
CA VAL A 122 0.70 -11.92 7.95
C VAL A 122 -0.06 -13.21 8.33
N PRO A 123 -1.39 -13.21 8.51
CA PRO A 123 -2.16 -14.44 8.67
C PRO A 123 -1.95 -15.46 7.56
N VAL A 124 -1.93 -15.02 6.29
CA VAL A 124 -1.68 -15.90 5.14
C VAL A 124 -0.27 -16.48 5.18
N ILE A 125 0.75 -15.65 5.43
CA ILE A 125 2.14 -16.09 5.54
C ILE A 125 2.30 -17.12 6.65
N PHE A 126 1.68 -16.90 7.82
CA PHE A 126 1.73 -17.87 8.91
C PHE A 126 1.03 -19.18 8.58
N ARG A 127 -0.12 -19.13 7.90
CA ARG A 127 -0.81 -20.33 7.43
C ARG A 127 0.02 -21.10 6.39
N LEU A 128 0.67 -20.40 5.48
CA LEU A 128 1.60 -21.00 4.51
C LEU A 128 2.81 -21.61 5.21
N ALA A 129 3.43 -20.92 6.16
CA ALA A 129 4.56 -21.43 6.91
C ALA A 129 4.22 -22.71 7.70
N ARG A 130 3.06 -22.76 8.36
CA ARG A 130 2.57 -23.95 9.07
C ARG A 130 2.34 -25.16 8.16
N SER A 131 2.07 -24.94 6.87
CA SER A 131 1.90 -26.01 5.88
C SER A 131 3.19 -26.35 5.12
N GLY A 132 4.35 -25.87 5.58
CA GLY A 132 5.64 -26.08 4.90
C GLY A 132 5.81 -25.28 3.61
N ARG A 133 4.93 -24.29 3.38
CA ARG A 133 4.88 -23.44 2.18
C ARG A 133 5.25 -21.99 2.46
N GLY A 134 5.93 -21.68 3.57
CA GLY A 134 6.28 -20.32 4.00
C GLY A 134 7.41 -19.63 3.22
N GLN A 135 7.61 -19.98 1.95
CA GLN A 135 8.64 -19.41 1.07
C GLN A 135 8.09 -18.26 0.22
N VAL A 136 8.99 -17.38 -0.24
CA VAL A 136 8.65 -16.18 -1.02
C VAL A 136 7.70 -16.51 -2.18
N GLY A 137 7.98 -17.55 -2.97
CA GLY A 137 7.16 -17.90 -4.13
C GLY A 137 5.69 -18.19 -3.81
N TRP A 138 5.40 -18.87 -2.70
CA TRP A 138 4.02 -19.14 -2.28
C TRP A 138 3.32 -17.88 -1.74
N VAL A 139 4.08 -17.02 -1.07
CA VAL A 139 3.56 -15.74 -0.57
C VAL A 139 3.20 -14.83 -1.76
N LEU A 140 4.07 -14.72 -2.77
CA LEU A 140 3.79 -13.97 -3.99
C LEU A 140 2.57 -14.53 -4.73
N LEU A 141 2.46 -15.85 -4.85
CA LEU A 141 1.31 -16.49 -5.47
C LEU A 141 0.01 -16.20 -4.71
N ALA A 142 0.03 -16.26 -3.38
CA ALA A 142 -1.13 -15.90 -2.56
C ALA A 142 -1.49 -14.41 -2.72
N SER A 143 -0.50 -13.51 -2.74
CA SER A 143 -0.71 -12.09 -3.00
C SER A 143 -1.35 -11.82 -4.36
N LEU A 144 -0.95 -12.55 -5.41
CA LEU A 144 -1.59 -12.48 -6.72
C LEU A 144 -3.08 -12.82 -6.63
N PHE A 145 -3.44 -13.94 -6.01
CA PHE A 145 -4.85 -14.33 -5.84
C PHE A 145 -5.64 -13.31 -5.03
N ILE A 146 -5.06 -12.77 -3.97
CA ILE A 146 -5.70 -11.72 -3.15
C ILE A 146 -5.90 -10.45 -3.99
N SER A 147 -4.92 -10.03 -4.79
CA SER A 147 -5.06 -8.87 -5.68
C SER A 147 -6.13 -9.06 -6.74
N VAL A 148 -6.19 -10.24 -7.38
CA VAL A 148 -7.23 -10.54 -8.37
C VAL A 148 -8.60 -10.50 -7.69
N ALA A 149 -8.76 -11.15 -6.54
CA ALA A 149 -10.03 -11.15 -5.80
C ALA A 149 -10.46 -9.72 -5.41
N PHE A 150 -9.53 -8.91 -4.89
CA PHE A 150 -9.80 -7.53 -4.53
C PHE A 150 -10.17 -6.69 -5.76
N SER A 151 -9.43 -6.85 -6.87
CA SER A 151 -9.70 -6.14 -8.12
C SER A 151 -11.04 -6.53 -8.72
N VAL A 152 -11.44 -7.79 -8.64
CA VAL A 152 -12.77 -8.24 -9.09
C VAL A 152 -13.87 -7.62 -8.22
N LEU A 153 -13.73 -7.63 -6.89
CA LEU A 153 -14.70 -7.01 -5.98
C LEU A 153 -14.84 -5.50 -6.24
N LEU A 154 -13.70 -4.81 -6.42
CA LEU A 154 -13.68 -3.39 -6.74
C LEU A 154 -14.25 -3.12 -8.14
N GLY A 155 -13.89 -3.93 -9.13
CA GLY A 155 -14.37 -3.82 -10.50
C GLY A 155 -15.88 -4.02 -10.62
N VAL A 156 -16.44 -5.00 -9.91
CA VAL A 156 -17.90 -5.19 -9.80
C VAL A 156 -18.60 -3.95 -9.20
N THR A 157 -17.93 -3.24 -8.30
CA THR A 157 -18.49 -2.09 -7.58
C THR A 157 -18.32 -0.76 -8.35
N VAL A 158 -17.22 -0.58 -9.07
CA VAL A 158 -16.80 0.71 -9.67
C VAL A 158 -17.09 0.78 -11.17
N LEU A 159 -17.11 -0.35 -11.88
CA LEU A 159 -17.09 -0.35 -13.36
C LEU A 159 -18.45 -0.62 -14.02
N GLN A 160 -19.55 -0.56 -13.28
CA GLN A 160 -20.89 -0.61 -13.87
C GLN A 160 -21.31 0.72 -14.56
N ILE A 161 -20.44 1.75 -14.54
CA ILE A 161 -20.79 3.12 -14.93
C ILE A 161 -20.04 3.60 -16.21
N SER A 162 -18.99 2.92 -16.68
CA SER A 162 -18.22 3.37 -17.87
C SER A 162 -18.45 2.52 -19.13
N GLY A 163 -18.48 3.18 -20.30
CA GLY A 163 -18.67 2.53 -21.61
C GLY A 163 -17.49 1.68 -22.10
N ASN A 164 -16.28 1.89 -21.53
CA ASN A 164 -15.04 1.17 -21.85
C ASN A 164 -14.49 0.39 -20.65
N TRP A 165 -15.39 -0.14 -19.82
CA TRP A 165 -15.09 -0.77 -18.53
C TRP A 165 -13.97 -1.83 -18.57
N LEU A 166 -13.85 -2.60 -19.66
CA LEU A 166 -12.84 -3.66 -19.77
C LEU A 166 -11.41 -3.11 -19.83
N SER A 167 -11.18 -2.01 -20.56
CA SER A 167 -9.84 -1.41 -20.68
C SER A 167 -9.40 -0.79 -19.36
N ASP A 168 -10.31 -0.08 -18.70
CA ASP A 168 -10.06 0.55 -17.41
C ASP A 168 -9.85 -0.51 -16.33
N PHE A 169 -10.63 -1.61 -16.37
CA PHE A 169 -10.44 -2.76 -15.50
C PHE A 169 -9.07 -3.39 -15.65
N LEU A 170 -8.64 -3.67 -16.88
CA LEU A 170 -7.37 -4.34 -17.14
C LEU A 170 -6.19 -3.45 -16.72
N THR A 171 -6.30 -2.14 -16.90
CA THR A 171 -5.30 -1.17 -16.42
C THR A 171 -5.23 -1.16 -14.89
N LEU A 172 -6.37 -1.07 -14.22
CA LEU A 172 -6.44 -1.10 -12.75
C LEU A 172 -5.92 -2.42 -12.18
N LEU A 173 -6.28 -3.54 -12.80
CA LEU A 173 -5.82 -4.88 -12.44
C LEU A 173 -4.31 -4.98 -12.58
N GLY A 174 -3.75 -4.53 -13.71
CA GLY A 174 -2.31 -4.53 -13.94
C GLY A 174 -1.55 -3.71 -12.88
N TYR A 175 -2.03 -2.50 -12.59
CA TYR A 175 -1.44 -1.64 -11.57
C TYR A 175 -1.54 -2.26 -10.16
N SER A 176 -2.70 -2.81 -9.80
CA SER A 176 -2.93 -3.47 -8.51
C SER A 176 -2.03 -4.69 -8.32
N LEU A 177 -1.93 -5.55 -9.34
CA LEU A 177 -1.09 -6.74 -9.30
C LEU A 177 0.39 -6.38 -9.16
N PHE A 178 0.87 -5.43 -9.98
CA PHE A 178 2.26 -4.99 -9.93
C PHE A 178 2.62 -4.44 -8.55
N THR A 179 1.81 -3.51 -8.04
CA THR A 179 2.02 -2.88 -6.73
C THR A 179 2.01 -3.90 -5.60
N HIS A 180 1.04 -4.82 -5.60
CA HIS A 180 0.91 -5.82 -4.54
C HIS A 180 2.03 -6.86 -4.58
N ILE A 181 2.50 -7.26 -5.77
CA ILE A 181 3.68 -8.12 -5.90
C ILE A 181 4.91 -7.43 -5.32
N LEU A 182 5.15 -6.16 -5.65
CA LEU A 182 6.30 -5.42 -5.14
C LEU A 182 6.25 -5.29 -3.61
N LEU A 183 5.08 -4.97 -3.05
CA LEU A 183 4.88 -4.91 -1.60
C LEU A 183 5.11 -6.26 -0.93
N SER A 184 4.51 -7.31 -1.48
CA SER A 184 4.65 -8.68 -0.98
C SER A 184 6.09 -9.18 -1.06
N LEU A 185 6.78 -8.85 -2.14
CA LEU A 185 8.19 -9.16 -2.34
C LEU A 185 9.07 -8.40 -1.33
N GLY A 186 8.88 -7.09 -1.21
CA GLY A 186 9.64 -6.26 -0.27
C GLY A 186 9.46 -6.72 1.17
N PHE A 187 8.23 -7.01 1.57
CA PHE A 187 7.94 -7.60 2.88
C PHE A 187 8.63 -8.96 3.05
N SER A 188 8.49 -9.85 2.07
CA SER A 188 9.02 -11.22 2.15
C SER A 188 10.55 -11.25 2.25
N VAL A 189 11.22 -10.39 1.47
CA VAL A 189 12.68 -10.22 1.51
C VAL A 189 13.12 -9.61 2.84
N GLY A 190 12.43 -8.54 3.29
CA GLY A 190 12.72 -7.90 4.58
C GLY A 190 12.53 -8.84 5.77
N ALA A 191 11.47 -9.66 5.74
CA ALA A 191 11.22 -10.69 6.74
C ALA A 191 12.15 -11.90 6.59
N GLY A 192 13.04 -11.92 5.60
CA GLY A 192 14.01 -12.98 5.35
C GLY A 192 13.38 -14.33 5.02
N LEU A 193 12.20 -14.33 4.38
CA LEU A 193 11.54 -15.58 4.00
C LEU A 193 12.42 -16.39 3.03
N PRO A 194 12.42 -17.73 3.14
CA PRO A 194 13.24 -18.55 2.27
C PRO A 194 12.76 -18.49 0.82
N TRP A 195 13.68 -18.54 -0.13
CA TRP A 195 13.37 -18.61 -1.57
C TRP A 195 13.02 -20.02 -2.05
N ARG A 196 13.49 -21.04 -1.33
CA ARG A 196 13.27 -22.47 -1.62
C ARG A 196 12.89 -23.20 -0.34
N ALA A 197 12.05 -24.22 -0.47
CA ALA A 197 11.69 -25.11 0.62
C ALA A 197 12.97 -25.76 1.15
N HIS A 198 13.15 -25.75 2.46
CA HIS A 198 14.15 -26.60 3.09
C HIS A 198 13.56 -28.00 3.08
N GLY A 199 14.15 -28.87 2.26
CA GLY A 199 13.83 -30.30 2.20
C GLY A 199 14.28 -31.03 3.45
#